data_AF-A0A0A8L0S4-F1
#
_entry.id   AF-A0A0A8L0S4-F1
#
_cell.length_a   1.000
_cell.length_b   1.000
_cell.length_c   1.000
_cell.angle_alpha   90.00
_cell.angle_beta   90.00
_cell.angle_gamma   90.00
#
_symmetry.space_group_name_H-M   'P 1'
#
loop_
_entity.id
_entity.type
_entity.pdbx_description
1 polymer ?
#
loop_
_entity_poly.entity_id
_entity_poly.type
_entity_poly.pdbx_seq_one_letter_code
_entity_poly.pdbx_strand_id
1 'polypeptide(L)'
;MSKLVQGGWLQMNRDTREEVNEYLDWRMEESWKNLNKQDKQCAYYIAFGEWGPRAKKGSKEDQLEMNGPELILKAMFSLTLFLALGFAFPNYKKDKDLQENLNKLRHAED
;
A
#
# COMPACT_ATOMS: atom_id res chain seq x y z
N MET A 1 -7.55 -21.80 13.14
CA MET A 1 -6.68 -20.62 13.35
C MET A 1 -7.50 -19.56 14.07
N SER A 2 -6.89 -18.77 14.96
CA SER A 2 -7.54 -17.59 15.54
C SER A 2 -8.03 -16.65 14.43
N LYS A 3 -9.20 -16.01 14.60
CA LYS A 3 -9.74 -15.04 13.63
C LYS A 3 -8.77 -13.88 13.36
N LEU A 4 -7.88 -13.57 14.31
CA LEU A 4 -6.83 -12.57 14.14
C LEU A 4 -5.81 -12.96 13.07
N VAL A 5 -5.44 -14.25 13.00
CA VAL A 5 -4.53 -14.81 11.99
C VAL A 5 -5.17 -14.85 10.60
N GLN A 6 -6.51 -14.80 10.52
CA GLN A 6 -7.26 -14.79 9.26
C GLN A 6 -7.54 -13.37 8.74
N GLY A 7 -6.78 -12.36 9.19
CA GLY A 7 -6.92 -10.97 8.75
C GLY A 7 -7.78 -10.09 9.66
N GLY A 8 -8.26 -10.61 10.79
CA GLY A 8 -9.04 -9.84 11.75
C GLY A 8 -8.28 -8.63 12.32
N TRP A 9 -6.95 -8.74 12.49
CA TRP A 9 -6.12 -7.64 12.98
C TRP A 9 -6.17 -6.41 12.06
N LEU A 10 -6.00 -6.62 10.75
CA LEU A 10 -5.96 -5.54 9.76
C LEU A 10 -7.32 -4.85 9.59
N GLN A 11 -8.41 -5.55 9.89
CA GLN A 11 -9.78 -5.03 9.77
C GLN A 11 -10.24 -4.26 11.02
N MET A 12 -9.57 -4.44 12.16
CA MET A 12 -9.85 -3.67 13.37
C MET A 12 -9.44 -2.22 13.17
N ASN A 13 -10.25 -1.30 13.70
CA ASN A 13 -9.86 0.10 13.80
C ASN A 13 -8.69 0.24 14.79
N ARG A 14 -8.05 1.42 14.78
CA ARG A 14 -6.88 1.68 15.60
C ARG A 14 -7.16 1.54 17.10
N ASP A 15 -8.26 2.11 17.57
CA ASP A 15 -8.60 2.13 19.00
C ASP A 15 -8.79 0.70 19.55
N THR A 16 -9.50 -0.16 18.81
CA THR A 16 -9.66 -1.58 19.17
C THR A 16 -8.33 -2.32 19.16
N ARG A 17 -7.40 -2.00 18.24
CA ARG A 17 -6.05 -2.60 18.27
C ARG A 17 -5.26 -2.15 19.49
N GLU A 18 -5.38 -0.89 19.90
CA GLU A 18 -4.76 -0.36 21.12
C GLU A 18 -5.33 -1.06 22.36
N GLU A 19 -6.65 -1.21 22.47
CA GLU A 19 -7.30 -1.96 23.57
C GLU A 19 -6.84 -3.42 23.64
N VAL A 20 -6.72 -4.10 22.49
CA VAL A 20 -6.22 -5.48 22.44
C VAL A 20 -4.75 -5.57 22.89
N ASN A 21 -3.91 -4.60 22.51
CA ASN A 21 -2.53 -4.54 22.97
C ASN A 21 -2.46 -4.33 24.48
N GLU A 22 -3.21 -3.37 25.02
CA GLU A 22 -3.25 -3.08 26.45
C GLU A 22 -3.72 -4.31 27.25
N TYR A 23 -4.76 -4.99 26.78
CA TYR A 23 -5.23 -6.24 27.38
C TYR A 23 -4.14 -7.31 27.40
N LEU A 24 -3.45 -7.53 26.28
CA LEU A 24 -2.41 -8.55 26.19
C LEU A 24 -1.19 -8.20 27.04
N ASP A 25 -0.78 -6.92 27.07
CA ASP A 25 0.32 -6.45 27.91
C ASP A 25 0.00 -6.71 29.39
N TRP A 26 -1.18 -6.31 29.87
CA TRP A 26 -1.63 -6.60 31.23
C TRP A 26 -1.66 -8.11 31.52
N ARG A 27 -2.19 -8.93 30.61
CA ARG A 27 -2.25 -10.39 30.78
C ARG A 27 -0.86 -11.05 30.83
N MET A 28 0.13 -10.48 30.16
CA MET A 28 1.49 -11.02 30.10
C MET A 28 2.36 -10.65 31.31
N GLU A 29 1.88 -9.78 32.21
CA GLU A 29 2.52 -9.49 33.50
C GLU A 29 2.42 -10.70 34.47
N GLU A 30 1.41 -11.54 34.31
CA GLU A 30 1.22 -12.76 35.11
C GLU A 30 2.09 -13.93 34.61
N SER A 31 2.07 -15.05 35.34
CA SER A 31 2.71 -16.30 34.90
C SER A 31 2.16 -16.78 33.56
N TRP A 32 3.05 -16.93 32.56
CA TRP A 32 2.69 -17.38 31.21
C TRP A 32 2.15 -18.82 31.14
N LYS A 33 2.27 -19.59 32.24
CA LYS A 33 1.62 -20.90 32.38
C LYS A 33 0.09 -20.76 32.41
N ASN A 34 -0.42 -19.66 32.91
CA ASN A 34 -1.85 -19.37 33.03
C ASN A 34 -2.44 -18.66 31.80
N LEU A 35 -1.58 -18.29 30.85
CA LEU A 35 -2.00 -17.58 29.64
C LEU A 35 -2.67 -18.57 28.67
N ASN A 36 -3.87 -18.22 28.19
CA ASN A 36 -4.62 -19.09 27.28
C ASN A 36 -3.85 -19.27 25.96
N LYS A 37 -4.04 -20.43 25.31
CA LYS A 37 -3.42 -20.71 24.01
C LYS A 37 -3.82 -19.67 22.96
N GLN A 38 -5.04 -19.15 23.02
CA GLN A 38 -5.49 -18.10 22.09
C GLN A 38 -4.70 -16.81 22.30
N ASP A 39 -4.58 -16.32 23.54
CA ASP A 39 -3.81 -15.11 23.87
C ASP A 39 -2.34 -15.26 23.43
N LYS A 40 -1.74 -16.43 23.66
CA LYS A 40 -0.37 -16.74 23.17
C LYS A 40 -0.26 -16.58 21.65
N GLN A 41 -1.22 -17.11 20.90
CA GLN A 41 -1.23 -17.02 19.44
C GLN A 41 -1.46 -15.57 18.97
N CYS A 42 -2.32 -14.82 19.66
CA CYS A 42 -2.60 -13.43 19.36
C CYS A 42 -1.37 -12.56 19.61
N ALA A 43 -0.76 -12.67 20.79
CA ALA A 43 0.47 -11.97 21.15
C ALA A 43 1.59 -12.28 20.16
N TYR A 44 1.75 -13.55 19.78
CA TYR A 44 2.73 -13.94 18.76
C TYR A 44 2.46 -13.27 17.41
N TYR A 45 1.21 -13.28 16.93
CA TYR A 45 0.85 -12.66 15.66
C TYR A 45 1.01 -11.13 15.68
N ILE A 46 0.65 -10.46 16.77
CA ILE A 46 0.84 -9.01 16.91
C ILE A 46 2.35 -8.69 16.91
N ALA A 47 3.14 -9.43 17.66
CA ALA A 47 4.58 -9.20 17.76
C ALA A 47 5.35 -9.53 16.47
N PHE A 48 4.99 -10.60 15.75
CA PHE A 48 5.80 -11.15 14.66
C PHE A 48 5.05 -11.40 13.34
N GLY A 49 3.75 -11.16 13.28
CA GLY A 49 2.95 -11.37 12.07
C GLY A 49 3.32 -10.43 10.92
N GLU A 50 2.89 -10.81 9.73
CA GLU A 50 3.10 -10.09 8.46
C GLU A 50 2.15 -8.89 8.34
N TRP A 51 2.35 -7.89 9.19
CA TRP A 51 1.58 -6.65 9.17
C TRP A 51 2.48 -5.44 9.48
N GLY A 52 1.96 -4.23 9.22
CA GLY A 52 2.72 -2.99 9.39
C GLY A 52 4.05 -3.05 8.63
N PRO A 53 5.21 -2.77 9.28
CA PRO A 53 6.51 -2.78 8.60
C PRO A 53 6.98 -4.17 8.14
N ARG A 54 6.33 -5.24 8.61
CA ARG A 54 6.63 -6.64 8.22
C ARG A 54 5.69 -7.17 7.15
N ALA A 55 4.73 -6.36 6.68
CA ALA A 55 3.90 -6.75 5.56
C ALA A 55 4.78 -6.98 4.32
N LYS A 56 4.41 -7.97 3.49
CA LYS A 56 5.12 -8.23 2.23
C LYS A 56 4.97 -7.00 1.31
N LYS A 57 6.08 -6.44 0.84
CA LYS A 57 6.04 -5.23 -0.02
C LYS A 57 5.12 -5.42 -1.22
N GLY A 58 4.21 -4.47 -1.43
CA GLY A 58 3.23 -4.46 -2.51
C GLY A 58 2.02 -5.38 -2.28
N SER A 59 1.93 -6.06 -1.13
CA SER A 59 0.75 -6.84 -0.75
C SER A 59 -0.43 -5.94 -0.38
N LYS A 60 -1.61 -6.54 -0.19
CA LYS A 60 -2.80 -5.80 0.22
C LYS A 60 -2.64 -5.27 1.66
N GLU A 61 -1.95 -6.05 2.48
CA GLU A 61 -1.65 -5.76 3.88
C GLU A 61 -0.73 -4.54 3.99
N ASP A 62 0.29 -4.46 3.13
CA ASP A 62 1.21 -3.32 3.01
C ASP A 62 0.48 -2.03 2.60
N GLN A 63 -0.51 -2.15 1.70
CA GLN A 63 -1.33 -1.02 1.26
C GLN A 63 -2.31 -0.52 2.34
N LEU A 64 -2.88 -1.43 3.14
CA LEU A 64 -3.81 -1.09 4.21
C LEU A 64 -3.13 -0.37 5.38
N GLU A 65 -1.83 -0.61 5.57
CA GLU A 65 -1.03 -0.01 6.64
C GLU A 65 -0.20 1.20 6.16
N MET A 66 -0.44 1.69 4.93
CA MET A 66 0.23 2.88 4.41
C MET A 66 -0.04 4.11 5.27
N ASN A 67 1.03 4.80 5.67
CA ASN A 67 0.93 6.04 6.43
C ASN A 67 0.43 7.19 5.53
N GLY A 68 -0.27 8.17 6.11
CA GLY A 68 -0.84 9.32 5.40
C GLY A 68 0.17 10.06 4.50
N PRO A 69 1.39 10.39 4.96
CA PRO A 69 2.41 11.01 4.11
C PRO A 69 2.83 10.14 2.92
N GLU A 70 2.92 8.82 3.10
CA GLU A 70 3.26 7.90 2.02
C GLU A 70 2.14 7.87 0.97
N LEU A 71 0.89 7.83 1.40
CA LEU A 71 -0.27 7.88 0.52
C LEU A 71 -0.29 9.16 -0.32
N ILE A 72 -0.07 10.32 0.32
CA ILE A 72 -0.01 11.62 -0.36
C ILE A 72 1.13 11.64 -1.38
N LEU A 73 2.32 11.16 -1.00
CA LEU A 73 3.47 11.12 -1.90
C LEU A 73 3.22 10.23 -3.11
N LYS A 74 2.66 9.03 -2.92
CA LYS A 74 2.31 8.13 -4.04
C LYS A 74 1.24 8.74 -4.93
N ALA A 75 0.26 9.43 -4.36
CA ALA A 75 -0.79 10.10 -5.12
C ALA A 75 -0.20 11.22 -5.99
N MET A 76 0.67 12.08 -5.43
CA MET A 76 1.34 13.14 -6.19
C MET A 76 2.19 12.58 -7.32
N PHE A 77 3.03 11.58 -7.03
CA PHE A 77 3.91 10.98 -8.04
C PHE A 77 3.11 10.34 -9.17
N SER A 78 2.07 9.58 -8.83
CA SER A 78 1.18 8.97 -9.81
C SER A 78 0.50 10.04 -10.67
N LEU A 79 -0.07 11.08 -10.06
CA LEU A 79 -0.71 12.18 -10.78
C LEU A 79 0.26 12.88 -11.74
N THR A 80 1.48 13.18 -11.30
CA THR A 80 2.50 13.79 -12.16
C THR A 80 2.83 12.92 -13.36
N LEU A 81 3.01 11.61 -13.16
CA LEU A 81 3.28 10.68 -14.27
C LEU A 81 2.10 10.58 -15.25
N PHE A 82 0.87 10.50 -14.74
CA PHE A 82 -0.32 10.44 -15.59
C PHE A 82 -0.54 11.75 -16.37
N LEU A 83 -0.28 12.91 -15.76
CA LEU A 83 -0.31 14.19 -16.47
C LEU A 83 0.76 14.24 -17.55
N ALA A 84 2.01 13.86 -17.23
CA ALA A 84 3.09 13.83 -18.20
C ALA A 84 2.77 12.93 -19.40
N LEU A 85 2.25 11.71 -19.15
CA LEU A 85 1.79 10.81 -20.20
C LEU A 85 0.61 11.41 -20.99
N GLY A 86 -0.33 12.05 -20.29
CA GLY A 86 -1.50 12.70 -20.88
C GLY A 86 -1.15 13.84 -21.86
N PHE A 87 -0.04 14.56 -21.63
CA PHE A 87 0.47 15.56 -22.57
C PHE A 87 1.40 14.95 -23.63
N ALA A 88 2.28 14.04 -23.24
CA ALA A 88 3.27 13.45 -24.15
C ALA A 88 2.62 12.66 -25.29
N PHE A 89 1.59 11.86 -25.00
CA PHE A 89 0.94 11.02 -26.02
C PHE A 89 0.27 11.80 -27.16
N PRO A 90 -0.61 12.80 -26.90
CA PRO A 90 -1.21 13.58 -27.98
C PRO A 90 -0.20 14.47 -28.70
N ASN A 91 0.80 15.03 -27.99
CA ASN A 91 1.85 15.82 -28.64
C ASN A 91 2.69 14.96 -29.58
N TYR A 92 3.07 13.75 -29.17
CA TYR A 92 3.80 12.82 -30.02
C TYR A 92 3.03 12.46 -31.31
N LYS A 93 1.70 12.29 -31.22
CA LYS A 93 0.87 12.07 -32.41
C LYS A 93 0.86 13.28 -33.33
N LYS A 94 0.63 14.48 -32.79
CA LYS A 94 0.65 15.72 -33.57
C LYS A 94 1.98 15.96 -34.26
N ASP A 95 3.09 15.71 -33.56
CA ASP A 95 4.44 15.88 -34.11
C ASP A 95 4.70 14.90 -35.26
N LYS A 96 4.21 13.65 -35.15
CA LYS A 96 4.24 12.69 -36.26
C LYS A 96 3.42 13.15 -37.47
N ASP A 97 2.19 13.57 -37.25
CA ASP A 97 1.31 14.05 -38.33
C ASP A 97 1.93 15.29 -39.03
N LEU A 98 2.53 16.21 -38.26
CA LEU A 98 3.25 17.37 -38.78
C LEU A 98 4.45 16.95 -39.65
N GLN A 99 5.29 16.04 -39.15
CA GLN A 99 6.45 15.52 -39.87
C GLN A 99 6.06 14.85 -41.19
N GLU A 100 5.01 14.03 -41.20
CA GLU A 100 4.50 13.42 -42.42
C GLU A 100 4.05 14.46 -43.45
N ASN A 101 3.35 15.50 -43.01
CA ASN A 101 2.90 16.57 -43.89
C ASN A 101 4.06 17.42 -44.42
N LEU A 102 5.06 17.72 -43.59
CA LEU A 102 6.27 18.43 -44.03
C LEU A 102 7.05 17.62 -45.07
N ASN A 103 7.16 16.31 -44.89
CA ASN A 103 7.81 15.43 -45.87
C ASN A 103 7.05 15.41 -47.20
N LYS A 104 5.71 15.36 -47.18
CA LYS A 104 4.89 15.44 -48.41
C LYS A 104 5.12 16.75 -49.17
N LEU A 105 5.19 17.87 -48.47
CA LEU A 105 5.45 19.18 -49.08
C LEU A 105 6.84 19.24 -49.70
N ARG A 106 7.85 18.77 -48.98
CA ARG A 106 9.23 18.76 -49.46
C ARG A 106 9.39 17.94 -50.75
N HIS A 107 8.73 16.80 -50.84
CA HIS A 107 8.74 15.96 -52.04
C HIS A 107 7.86 16.46 -53.19
N ALA A 108 7.02 17.49 -52.97
CA ALA A 108 6.19 18.09 -54.01
C ALA A 108 6.86 19.31 -54.69
N GLU A 109 7.91 19.87 -54.07
CA GLU A 109 8.72 20.94 -54.65
C GLU A 109 9.91 20.43 -55.49
N ASP A 110 10.30 19.16 -55.34
CA ASP A 110 11.33 18.47 -56.13
C ASP A 110 10.74 17.83 -57.41
#